data_AF-A0A959QCV5-F1
#
_entry.id   AF-A0A959QCV5-F1
#
_cell.length_a   1.000
_cell.length_b   1.000
_cell.length_c   1.000
_cell.angle_alpha   90.00
_cell.angle_beta   90.00
_cell.angle_gamma   90.00
#
_symmetry.space_group_name_H-M   'P 1'
#
loop_
_entity.id
_entity.type
_entity.pdbx_description
1 polymer ?
#
loop_
_entity_poly.entity_id
_entity_poly.type
_entity_poly.pdbx_seq_one_letter_code
_entity_poly.pdbx_strand_id
1 'polypeptide(L)'
;AVLEHSPHVFLVGSGADRFALEQGLDTVENTYFHTERRWKSLQKALEKEGQSTGQLDPYAEPDHKYGTVGCVALDRAGNLAAGTSTGGTNNKRFGRIGDSPVIGAGTYADNATCAVSCTGTGEYFIRFAVAHDVSARMAYRGESLSDAAQGVIDELGKNGGDGGLIAVDRYGHISQPFNTAGMYRAYASPKERGLFIYQK
;
A
#
# COMPACT_ATOMS: atom_id res chain seq x y z
N ALA A 1 -9.91 -15.97 -2.72
CA ALA A 1 -10.76 -16.26 -1.53
C ALA A 1 -11.93 -15.28 -1.37
N VAL A 2 -11.81 -14.14 -0.68
CA VAL A 2 -12.97 -13.23 -0.45
C VAL A 2 -13.63 -12.80 -1.76
N LEU A 3 -12.82 -12.36 -2.73
CA LEU A 3 -13.26 -11.97 -4.07
C LEU A 3 -13.99 -13.08 -4.85
N GLU A 4 -13.58 -14.35 -4.69
CA GLU A 4 -13.99 -15.46 -5.56
C GLU A 4 -15.04 -16.37 -4.92
N HIS A 5 -15.13 -16.38 -3.59
CA HIS A 5 -15.91 -17.36 -2.82
C HIS A 5 -16.85 -16.68 -1.81
N SER A 6 -17.12 -15.39 -1.99
CA SER A 6 -18.11 -14.67 -1.20
C SER A 6 -18.81 -13.59 -2.05
N PRO A 7 -20.01 -13.12 -1.66
CA PRO A 7 -20.64 -11.95 -2.28
C PRO A 7 -20.07 -10.62 -1.75
N HIS A 8 -19.00 -10.66 -0.95
CA HIS A 8 -18.44 -9.50 -0.25
C HIS A 8 -17.09 -9.09 -0.83
N VAL A 9 -16.75 -7.81 -0.67
CA VAL A 9 -15.46 -7.25 -1.11
C VAL A 9 -14.45 -7.16 0.04
N PHE A 10 -14.93 -7.13 1.29
CA PHE A 10 -14.10 -6.77 2.44
C PHE A 10 -14.56 -7.52 3.69
N LEU A 11 -13.65 -8.25 4.35
CA LEU A 11 -13.87 -8.90 5.65
C LEU A 11 -12.74 -8.50 6.61
N VAL A 12 -13.04 -8.39 7.91
CA VAL A 12 -12.07 -7.96 8.94
C VAL A 12 -12.13 -8.82 10.20
N GLY A 13 -11.00 -8.83 10.92
CA GLY A 13 -10.88 -9.45 12.24
C GLY A 13 -11.24 -10.93 12.25
N SER A 14 -11.83 -11.39 13.36
CA SER A 14 -12.18 -12.79 13.57
C SER A 14 -13.17 -13.36 12.54
N GLY A 15 -13.98 -12.51 11.90
CA GLY A 15 -14.86 -12.92 10.81
C GLY A 15 -14.07 -13.32 9.55
N ALA A 16 -12.99 -12.60 9.25
CA ALA A 16 -12.09 -12.95 8.15
C ALA A 16 -11.31 -14.24 8.45
N ASP A 17 -10.86 -14.43 9.69
CA ASP A 17 -10.16 -15.65 10.12
C ASP A 17 -11.07 -16.88 10.00
N ARG A 18 -12.33 -16.76 10.46
CA ARG A 18 -13.32 -17.84 10.32
C ARG A 18 -13.58 -18.17 8.85
N PHE A 19 -13.73 -17.14 8.01
CA PHE A 19 -13.93 -17.35 6.57
C PHE A 19 -12.73 -18.06 5.93
N ALA A 20 -11.50 -17.69 6.30
CA ALA A 20 -10.30 -18.39 5.81
C ALA A 20 -10.31 -19.89 6.14
N LEU A 21 -10.73 -20.25 7.36
CA LEU A 21 -10.91 -21.65 7.76
C LEU A 21 -12.02 -22.36 6.98
N GLU A 22 -13.17 -21.70 6.77
CA GLU A 22 -14.28 -22.25 5.97
C GLU A 22 -13.87 -22.51 4.50
N GLN A 23 -12.91 -21.73 3.97
CA GLN A 23 -12.32 -21.94 2.65
C GLN A 23 -11.17 -22.97 2.63
N GLY A 24 -10.82 -23.57 3.77
CA GLY A 24 -9.76 -24.57 3.88
C GLY A 24 -8.35 -24.01 3.64
N LEU A 25 -8.12 -22.73 3.94
CA LEU A 25 -6.79 -22.12 3.84
C LEU A 25 -5.90 -22.56 4.99
N ASP A 26 -4.61 -22.74 4.71
CA ASP A 26 -3.60 -23.03 5.74
C ASP A 26 -3.52 -21.85 6.73
N THR A 27 -3.59 -22.18 8.02
CA THR A 27 -3.46 -21.21 9.11
C THR A 27 -2.21 -21.47 9.92
N VAL A 28 -1.61 -20.38 10.39
CA VAL A 28 -0.46 -20.41 11.30
C VAL A 28 -0.76 -19.62 12.55
N GLU A 29 -0.10 -19.97 13.65
CA GLU A 29 -0.08 -19.15 14.85
C GLU A 29 0.57 -17.79 14.55
N ASN A 30 0.08 -16.72 15.18
CA ASN A 30 0.61 -15.36 14.96
C ASN A 30 2.11 -15.23 15.29
N THR A 31 2.64 -16.12 16.14
CA THR A 31 4.08 -16.20 16.44
C THR A 31 4.94 -16.52 15.21
N TYR A 32 4.35 -17.09 14.16
CA TYR A 32 5.02 -17.32 12.88
C TYR A 32 5.59 -16.02 12.27
N PHE A 33 4.88 -14.90 12.42
CA PHE A 33 5.31 -13.60 11.89
C PHE A 33 6.22 -12.82 12.85
N HIS A 34 6.51 -13.37 14.03
CA HIS A 34 7.37 -12.72 15.01
C HIS A 34 8.82 -12.67 14.51
N THR A 35 9.44 -11.50 14.61
CA THR A 35 10.88 -11.35 14.39
C THR A 35 11.50 -10.49 15.48
N GLU A 36 12.65 -10.91 16.00
CA GLU A 36 13.36 -10.20 17.06
C GLU A 36 13.65 -8.74 16.68
N ARG A 37 13.92 -8.49 15.40
CA ARG A 37 14.16 -7.14 14.86
C ARG A 37 12.93 -6.24 15.00
N ARG A 38 11.73 -6.72 14.66
CA ARG A 38 10.49 -5.93 14.75
C ARG A 38 10.02 -5.81 16.19
N TRP A 39 10.20 -6.84 17.01
CA TRP A 39 9.95 -6.78 18.45
C TRP A 39 10.79 -5.72 19.14
N LYS A 40 12.11 -5.69 18.93
CA LYS A 40 12.98 -4.63 19.45
C LYS A 40 12.60 -3.23 18.97
N SER A 41 12.09 -3.11 17.75
CA SER A 41 11.59 -1.83 17.21
C SER A 41 10.30 -1.38 17.91
N LEU A 42 9.40 -2.31 18.26
CA LEU A 42 8.22 -2.01 19.09
C LEU A 42 8.62 -1.59 20.51
N GLN A 43 9.50 -2.34 21.18
CA GLN A 43 9.96 -2.00 22.53
C GLN A 43 10.54 -0.58 22.61
N LYS A 44 11.39 -0.20 21.64
CA LYS A 44 11.92 1.17 21.55
C LYS A 44 10.85 2.23 21.32
N ALA A 45 9.79 1.92 20.57
CA ALA A 45 8.69 2.84 20.33
C ALA A 45 7.89 3.07 21.63
N LEU A 46 7.61 2.00 22.37
CA LEU A 46 6.92 2.05 23.66
C LEU A 46 7.75 2.79 24.73
N GLU A 47 9.06 2.58 24.78
CA GLU A 47 9.96 3.30 25.69
C GLU A 47 9.93 4.82 25.44
N LYS A 48 9.96 5.22 24.16
CA LYS A 48 9.86 6.64 23.78
C LYS A 48 8.50 7.24 24.16
N GLU A 49 7.42 6.49 23.97
CA GLU A 49 6.07 6.92 24.34
C GLU A 49 5.89 7.00 25.86
N GLY A 50 6.46 6.06 26.63
CA GLY A 50 6.42 6.09 28.10
C GLY A 50 7.27 7.21 28.73
N GLN A 51 8.22 7.77 27.98
CA GLN A 51 9.01 8.95 28.36
C GLN A 51 8.30 10.28 28.00
N SER A 52 7.30 10.26 27.12
CA SER A 52 6.38 11.40 26.97
C SER A 52 5.38 11.38 28.14
N THR A 53 4.89 12.53 28.57
CA THR A 53 4.12 12.75 29.81
C THR A 53 2.71 12.15 29.84
N GLY A 54 2.50 10.95 29.29
CA GLY A 54 1.19 10.30 29.20
C GLY A 54 0.27 10.90 28.14
N GLN A 55 0.74 11.87 27.36
CA GLN A 55 0.12 12.29 26.12
C GLN A 55 0.79 11.53 24.97
N LEU A 56 0.01 10.67 24.32
CA LEU A 56 0.25 10.23 22.95
C LEU A 56 0.41 11.49 22.12
N ASP A 57 1.64 11.80 21.70
CA ASP A 57 1.86 12.86 20.72
C ASP A 57 1.34 12.35 19.37
N PRO A 58 0.22 12.87 18.84
CA PRO A 58 -0.31 12.46 17.55
C PRO A 58 0.60 12.87 16.39
N TYR A 59 1.66 13.65 16.67
CA TYR A 59 2.68 14.11 15.74
C TYR A 59 4.06 13.47 16.01
N ALA A 60 4.16 12.49 16.92
CA ALA A 60 5.40 11.73 17.08
C ALA A 60 5.81 11.16 15.72
N GLU A 61 7.02 11.49 15.26
CA GLU A 61 7.45 11.11 13.91
C GLU A 61 7.28 9.59 13.73
N PRO A 62 6.48 9.17 12.72
CA PRO A 62 6.33 7.76 12.43
C PRO A 62 7.72 7.16 12.23
N ASP A 63 7.98 5.97 12.77
CA ASP A 63 9.10 5.17 12.26
C ASP A 63 8.77 4.91 10.79
N HIS A 64 9.35 5.70 9.87
CA HIS A 64 9.13 5.72 8.41
C HIS A 64 9.55 4.42 7.71
N LYS A 65 9.67 3.32 8.46
CA LYS A 65 9.94 1.97 8.00
C LYS A 65 8.62 1.29 7.66
N TYR A 66 8.12 1.62 6.48
CA TYR A 66 6.95 0.97 5.88
C TYR A 66 7.24 -0.50 5.60
N GLY A 67 6.37 -1.38 6.11
CA GLY A 67 6.41 -2.82 5.87
C GLY A 67 5.41 -3.28 4.80
N THR A 68 4.92 -2.35 3.98
CA THR A 68 3.95 -2.62 2.92
C THR A 68 4.67 -3.14 1.68
N VAL A 69 4.07 -4.15 1.05
CA VAL A 69 4.50 -4.69 -0.24
C VAL A 69 3.34 -4.61 -1.22
N GLY A 70 3.69 -4.47 -2.50
CA GLY A 70 2.72 -4.25 -3.57
C GLY A 70 3.16 -4.85 -4.89
N CYS A 71 2.20 -5.24 -5.71
CA CYS A 71 2.42 -5.69 -7.07
C CYS A 71 1.30 -5.21 -7.98
N VAL A 72 1.66 -4.82 -9.20
CA VAL A 72 0.73 -4.50 -10.28
C VAL A 72 1.21 -5.23 -11.53
N ALA A 73 0.27 -5.71 -12.34
CA ALA A 73 0.58 -6.49 -13.53
C ALA A 73 -0.40 -6.21 -14.67
N LEU A 74 0.12 -6.29 -15.89
CA LEU A 74 -0.63 -6.35 -17.14
C LEU A 74 -0.35 -7.71 -17.79
N ASP A 75 -1.39 -8.50 -18.05
CA ASP A 75 -1.25 -9.80 -18.70
C ASP A 75 -1.30 -9.70 -20.26
N ARG A 76 -1.09 -10.84 -20.93
CA ARG A 76 -1.11 -10.91 -22.41
C ARG A 76 -2.51 -10.76 -23.01
N ALA A 77 -3.56 -10.94 -22.22
CA ALA A 77 -4.94 -10.73 -22.64
C ALA A 77 -5.38 -9.26 -22.46
N GLY A 78 -4.51 -8.41 -21.90
CA GLY A 78 -4.79 -7.00 -21.66
C GLY A 78 -5.48 -6.73 -20.33
N ASN A 79 -5.47 -7.69 -19.39
CA ASN A 79 -6.05 -7.49 -18.06
C ASN A 79 -5.04 -6.88 -17.10
N LEU A 80 -5.54 -5.93 -16.30
CA LEU A 80 -4.81 -5.27 -15.23
C LEU A 80 -5.21 -5.86 -13.88
N ALA A 81 -4.21 -6.06 -13.02
CA ALA A 81 -4.41 -6.50 -11.65
C ALA A 81 -3.48 -5.76 -10.70
N ALA A 82 -3.95 -5.54 -9.47
CA ALA A 82 -3.18 -4.95 -8.38
C ALA A 82 -3.39 -5.75 -7.09
N GLY A 83 -2.36 -5.82 -6.26
CA GLY A 83 -2.43 -6.40 -4.92
C GLY A 83 -1.46 -5.71 -3.97
N THR A 84 -1.93 -5.41 -2.76
CA THR A 84 -1.13 -4.75 -1.71
C THR A 84 -1.33 -5.49 -0.38
N SER A 85 -0.25 -5.67 0.38
CA SER A 85 -0.29 -6.34 1.68
C SER A 85 0.64 -5.67 2.67
N THR A 86 0.26 -5.67 3.95
CA THR A 86 1.00 -4.96 5.00
C THR A 86 0.75 -5.56 6.38
N GLY A 87 1.75 -5.46 7.27
CA GLY A 87 1.55 -5.63 8.72
C GLY A 87 0.94 -4.39 9.39
N GLY A 88 0.87 -3.26 8.67
CA GLY A 88 0.51 -1.95 9.18
C GLY A 88 1.70 -1.23 9.81
N THR A 89 1.40 -0.22 10.63
CA THR A 89 2.42 0.59 11.33
C THR A 89 2.86 -0.07 12.63
N ASN A 90 4.11 0.18 13.02
CA ASN A 90 4.62 -0.23 14.33
C ASN A 90 3.85 0.51 15.43
N ASN A 91 3.59 -0.16 16.56
CA ASN A 91 2.83 0.40 17.68
C ASN A 91 1.43 0.95 17.31
N LYS A 92 0.77 0.36 16.29
CA LYS A 92 -0.60 0.76 15.93
C LYS A 92 -1.58 0.46 17.06
N ARG A 93 -2.56 1.36 17.25
CA ARG A 93 -3.68 1.07 18.16
C ARG A 93 -4.52 -0.10 17.62
N PHE A 94 -5.12 -0.84 18.54
CA PHE A 94 -5.99 -1.97 18.25
C PHE A 94 -7.03 -1.59 17.17
N GLY A 95 -7.18 -2.46 16.17
CA GLY A 95 -8.14 -2.25 15.09
C GLY A 95 -7.82 -1.12 14.09
N ARG A 96 -6.69 -0.41 14.20
CA ARG A 96 -6.29 0.59 13.17
C ARG A 96 -6.07 -0.09 11.82
N ILE A 97 -6.78 0.39 10.81
CA ILE A 97 -6.69 -0.05 9.41
C ILE A 97 -6.02 1.05 8.58
N GLY A 98 -5.02 0.67 7.78
CA GLY A 98 -4.35 1.57 6.83
C GLY A 98 -4.96 1.49 5.44
N ASP A 99 -4.28 2.07 4.45
CA ASP A 99 -4.71 2.16 3.07
C ASP A 99 -4.69 0.82 2.32
N SER A 100 -3.74 -0.06 2.64
CA SER A 100 -3.46 -1.26 1.84
C SER A 100 -4.67 -2.16 1.55
N PRO A 101 -5.60 -2.46 2.49
CA PRO A 101 -6.78 -3.25 2.16
C PRO A 101 -7.92 -2.42 1.53
N VAL A 102 -7.85 -1.08 1.58
CA VAL A 102 -8.94 -0.18 1.14
C VAL A 102 -8.84 0.07 -0.37
N ILE A 103 -9.82 -0.47 -1.11
CA ILE A 103 -9.92 -0.31 -2.55
C ILE A 103 -10.05 1.17 -2.92
N GLY A 104 -9.21 1.62 -3.84
CA GLY A 104 -9.10 3.02 -4.26
C GLY A 104 -8.18 3.88 -3.40
N ALA A 105 -7.76 3.41 -2.21
CA ALA A 105 -6.73 4.07 -1.43
C ALA A 105 -5.35 3.44 -1.68
N GLY A 106 -5.18 2.19 -1.22
CA GLY A 106 -3.90 1.48 -1.32
C GLY A 106 -3.79 0.55 -2.54
N THR A 107 -4.91 0.06 -3.05
CA THR A 107 -4.99 -0.89 -4.17
C THR A 107 -6.11 -0.50 -5.11
N TYR A 108 -5.84 -0.43 -6.41
CA TYR A 108 -6.88 -0.21 -7.42
C TYR A 108 -6.46 -0.80 -8.77
N ALA A 109 -7.42 -1.30 -9.54
CA ALA A 109 -7.18 -1.75 -10.92
C ALA A 109 -8.42 -1.53 -11.79
N ASP A 110 -8.22 -0.97 -12.97
CA ASP A 110 -9.25 -0.81 -13.99
C ASP A 110 -8.65 -1.04 -15.39
N ASN A 111 -9.21 -1.98 -16.16
CA ASN A 111 -8.77 -2.32 -17.51
C ASN A 111 -8.85 -1.13 -18.48
N ALA A 112 -9.69 -0.13 -18.20
CA ALA A 112 -9.80 1.06 -19.02
C ALA A 112 -8.62 2.03 -18.84
N THR A 113 -7.91 1.95 -17.70
CA THR A 113 -6.86 2.90 -17.29
C THR A 113 -5.59 2.18 -16.83
N CYS A 114 -5.49 1.88 -15.52
CA CYS A 114 -4.28 1.41 -14.87
C CYS A 114 -4.55 0.54 -13.63
N ALA A 115 -3.52 -0.21 -13.23
CA ALA A 115 -3.40 -0.86 -11.94
C ALA A 115 -2.40 -0.10 -11.06
N VAL A 116 -2.74 0.09 -9.78
CA VAL A 116 -1.98 0.88 -8.82
C VAL A 116 -1.89 0.14 -7.49
N SER A 117 -0.69 0.13 -6.90
CA SER A 117 -0.43 -0.33 -5.54
C SER A 117 0.42 0.70 -4.80
N CYS A 118 0.04 1.01 -3.56
CA CYS A 118 0.64 2.07 -2.77
C CYS A 118 1.41 1.57 -1.55
N THR A 119 2.26 2.45 -1.00
CA THR A 119 2.93 2.29 0.28
C THR A 119 3.22 3.65 0.90
N GLY A 120 2.97 3.83 2.20
CA GLY A 120 3.29 5.07 2.90
C GLY A 120 2.45 5.28 4.15
N THR A 121 2.26 6.55 4.52
CA THR A 121 1.40 6.95 5.65
C THR A 121 -0.08 6.79 5.29
N GLY A 122 -0.62 5.60 5.58
CA GLY A 122 -1.93 5.16 5.11
C GLY A 122 -3.11 6.11 5.36
N GLU A 123 -3.09 6.91 6.43
CA GLU A 123 -4.12 7.91 6.70
C GLU A 123 -4.26 8.93 5.55
N TYR A 124 -3.14 9.36 4.97
CA TYR A 124 -3.16 10.26 3.82
C TYR A 124 -3.64 9.55 2.56
N PHE A 125 -3.17 8.31 2.33
CA PHE A 125 -3.57 7.54 1.14
C PHE A 125 -5.08 7.25 1.11
N ILE A 126 -5.69 7.01 2.28
CA ILE A 126 -7.16 6.90 2.41
C ILE A 126 -7.83 8.24 2.14
N ARG A 127 -7.39 9.32 2.82
CA ARG A 127 -8.03 10.65 2.73
C ARG A 127 -7.99 11.23 1.32
N PHE A 128 -6.97 10.91 0.54
CA PHE A 128 -6.76 11.39 -0.83
C PHE A 128 -7.16 10.37 -1.90
N ALA A 129 -7.67 9.19 -1.52
CA ALA A 129 -8.03 8.11 -2.43
C ALA A 129 -6.95 7.86 -3.51
N VAL A 130 -5.69 7.79 -3.08
CA VAL A 130 -4.50 7.92 -3.95
C VAL A 130 -4.54 6.98 -5.15
N ALA A 131 -4.80 5.68 -4.94
CA ALA A 131 -4.80 4.72 -6.03
C ALA A 131 -5.91 4.97 -7.06
N HIS A 132 -7.10 5.35 -6.60
CA HIS A 132 -8.22 5.72 -7.48
C HIS A 132 -7.97 7.06 -8.19
N ASP A 133 -7.38 8.06 -7.52
CA ASP A 133 -7.16 9.38 -8.11
C ASP A 133 -6.21 9.32 -9.32
N VAL A 134 -5.22 8.42 -9.32
CA VAL A 134 -4.39 8.15 -10.50
C VAL A 134 -5.26 7.68 -11.68
N SER A 135 -6.13 6.70 -11.46
CA SER A 135 -7.06 6.21 -12.50
C SER A 135 -8.03 7.30 -12.94
N ALA A 136 -8.59 8.07 -12.00
CA ALA A 136 -9.54 9.14 -12.28
C ALA A 136 -8.92 10.26 -13.12
N ARG A 137 -7.68 10.66 -12.83
CA ARG A 137 -6.94 11.64 -13.65
C ARG A 137 -6.73 11.15 -15.08
N MET A 138 -6.35 9.89 -15.26
CA MET A 138 -6.24 9.31 -16.59
C MET A 138 -7.60 9.28 -17.32
N ALA A 139 -8.64 8.81 -16.65
CA ALA A 139 -9.98 8.65 -17.23
C ALA A 139 -10.66 9.98 -17.57
N TYR A 140 -10.59 10.96 -16.66
CA TYR A 140 -11.37 12.20 -16.74
C TYR A 140 -10.59 13.37 -17.34
N ARG A 141 -9.26 13.38 -17.18
CA ARG A 141 -8.40 14.47 -17.65
C ARG A 141 -7.50 14.07 -18.81
N GLY A 142 -7.47 12.78 -19.18
CA GLY A 142 -6.62 12.28 -20.26
C GLY A 142 -5.13 12.38 -19.97
N GLU A 143 -4.74 12.46 -18.69
CA GLU A 143 -3.34 12.52 -18.29
C GLU A 143 -2.61 11.21 -18.62
N SER A 144 -1.30 11.30 -18.89
CA SER A 144 -0.44 10.12 -18.99
C SER A 144 -0.33 9.44 -17.61
N LEU A 145 0.00 8.14 -17.58
CA LEU A 145 0.23 7.43 -16.32
C LEU A 145 1.30 8.12 -15.46
N SER A 146 2.38 8.61 -16.09
CA SER A 146 3.48 9.28 -15.39
C SER A 146 3.02 10.58 -14.75
N ASP A 147 2.28 11.42 -15.50
CA ASP A 147 1.81 12.72 -15.02
C ASP A 147 0.75 12.56 -13.92
N ALA A 148 -0.20 11.64 -14.11
CA ALA A 148 -1.23 11.34 -13.12
C ALA A 148 -0.61 10.84 -11.81
N ALA A 149 0.28 9.85 -11.90
CA ALA A 149 0.92 9.25 -10.74
C ALA A 149 1.81 10.24 -9.98
N GLN A 150 2.66 11.01 -10.69
CA GLN A 150 3.51 12.02 -10.07
C GLN A 150 2.68 13.14 -9.45
N GLY A 151 1.66 13.63 -10.16
CA GLY A 151 0.78 14.68 -9.67
C GLY A 151 0.06 14.31 -8.37
N VAL A 152 -0.37 13.06 -8.21
CA VAL A 152 -0.97 12.56 -6.96
C VAL A 152 0.05 12.51 -5.82
N ILE A 153 1.26 12.01 -6.06
CA ILE A 153 2.33 11.96 -5.04
C ILE A 153 2.79 13.36 -4.62
N ASP A 154 2.86 14.31 -5.56
CA ASP A 154 3.20 15.69 -5.26
C ASP A 154 2.12 16.37 -4.41
N GLU A 155 0.85 16.14 -4.73
CA GLU A 155 -0.27 16.66 -3.94
C GLU A 155 -0.31 16.05 -2.54
N LEU A 156 -0.08 14.74 -2.43
CA LEU A 156 0.06 14.05 -1.16
C LEU A 156 1.16 14.69 -0.30
N GLY A 157 2.34 14.93 -0.90
CA GLY A 157 3.49 15.55 -0.25
C GLY A 157 3.23 16.98 0.24
N LYS A 158 2.55 17.80 -0.58
CA LYS A 158 2.15 19.17 -0.19
C LYS A 158 1.24 19.19 1.04
N ASN A 159 0.50 18.11 1.28
CA ASN A 159 -0.41 17.97 2.40
C ASN A 159 0.23 17.25 3.62
N GLY A 160 1.53 16.98 3.59
CA GLY A 160 2.27 16.33 4.68
C GLY A 160 2.20 14.80 4.67
N GLY A 161 1.67 14.20 3.60
CA GLY A 161 1.69 12.75 3.42
C GLY A 161 2.96 12.28 2.73
N ASP A 162 3.55 11.20 3.22
CA ASP A 162 4.73 10.60 2.64
C ASP A 162 4.49 9.15 2.20
N GLY A 163 5.13 8.75 1.11
CA GLY A 163 5.01 7.42 0.53
C GLY A 163 5.34 7.38 -0.96
N GLY A 164 4.81 6.37 -1.62
CA GLY A 164 4.93 6.17 -3.06
C GLY A 164 3.93 5.15 -3.58
N LEU A 165 3.98 4.95 -4.88
CA LEU A 165 3.16 3.94 -5.55
C LEU A 165 3.92 3.31 -6.71
N ILE A 166 3.46 2.14 -7.13
CA ILE A 166 3.79 1.54 -8.41
C ILE A 166 2.52 1.42 -9.24
N ALA A 167 2.63 1.65 -10.53
CA ALA A 167 1.51 1.55 -11.45
C ALA A 167 1.92 1.03 -12.83
N VAL A 168 0.97 0.36 -13.49
CA VAL A 168 1.06 -0.02 -14.90
C VAL A 168 -0.25 0.30 -15.61
N ASP A 169 -0.18 0.90 -16.80
CA ASP A 169 -1.38 1.21 -17.59
C ASP A 169 -1.71 0.11 -18.61
N ARG A 170 -2.87 0.23 -19.26
CA ARG A 170 -3.35 -0.69 -20.30
C ARG A 170 -2.45 -0.79 -21.53
N TYR A 171 -1.49 0.13 -21.69
CA TYR A 171 -0.51 0.14 -22.78
C TYR A 171 0.83 -0.46 -22.36
N GLY A 172 0.97 -0.83 -21.08
CA GLY A 172 2.19 -1.39 -20.51
C GLY A 172 3.22 -0.34 -20.10
N HIS A 173 2.85 0.95 -20.01
CA HIS A 173 3.72 1.95 -19.40
C HIS A 173 3.78 1.73 -17.89
N ILE A 174 4.94 1.97 -17.30
CA ILE A 174 5.22 1.73 -15.89
C ILE A 174 5.58 3.06 -15.23
N SER A 175 4.99 3.34 -14.07
CA SER A 175 5.29 4.53 -13.26
C SER A 175 5.51 4.13 -11.80
N GLN A 176 6.50 4.75 -11.15
CA GLN A 176 6.89 4.39 -9.77
C GLN A 176 7.28 5.61 -8.91
N PRO A 177 6.45 6.67 -8.81
CA PRO A 177 6.80 7.88 -8.07
C PRO A 177 6.71 7.68 -6.55
N PHE A 178 7.56 8.40 -5.83
CA PHE A 178 7.60 8.43 -4.36
C PHE A 178 8.25 9.73 -3.89
N ASN A 179 7.83 10.20 -2.72
CA ASN A 179 8.34 11.42 -2.06
C ASN A 179 9.12 11.13 -0.77
N THR A 180 9.35 9.85 -0.45
CA THR A 180 10.22 9.42 0.65
C THR A 180 11.70 9.43 0.24
N ALA A 181 12.60 9.28 1.21
CA ALA A 181 14.04 9.15 0.92
C ALA A 181 14.39 7.96 0.02
N GLY A 182 13.55 6.92 -0.01
CA GLY A 182 13.71 5.75 -0.87
C GLY A 182 12.49 4.84 -0.85
N MET A 183 12.34 4.05 -1.91
CA MET A 183 11.30 3.04 -2.06
C MET A 183 11.89 1.81 -2.78
N TYR A 184 11.94 0.68 -2.07
CA TYR A 184 12.31 -0.61 -2.66
C TYR A 184 11.32 -0.96 -3.76
N ARG A 185 11.79 -1.03 -5.00
CA ARG A 185 10.93 -1.29 -6.15
C ARG A 185 11.68 -2.00 -7.26
N ALA A 186 10.94 -2.79 -8.03
CA ALA A 186 11.44 -3.44 -9.22
C ALA A 186 10.36 -3.44 -10.29
N TYR A 187 10.76 -3.64 -11.53
CA TYR A 187 9.85 -3.97 -12.62
C TYR A 187 10.48 -4.98 -13.57
N ALA A 188 9.65 -5.67 -14.31
CA ALA A 188 10.05 -6.54 -15.40
C ALA A 188 9.06 -6.41 -16.56
N SER A 189 9.58 -6.17 -17.75
CA SER A 189 8.85 -6.21 -19.02
C SER A 189 9.56 -7.16 -19.99
N PRO A 190 8.99 -7.46 -21.16
CA PRO A 190 9.68 -8.22 -22.19
C PRO A 190 10.98 -7.57 -22.69
N LYS A 191 11.13 -6.25 -22.51
CA LYS A 191 12.26 -5.47 -23.04
C LYS A 191 13.32 -5.20 -21.98
N GLU A 192 12.92 -5.03 -20.73
CA GLU A 192 13.80 -4.52 -19.69
C GLU A 192 13.37 -4.96 -18.29
N ARG A 193 14.34 -4.92 -17.36
CA ARG A 193 14.13 -5.17 -15.94
C ARG A 193 14.88 -4.09 -15.16
N GLY A 194 14.33 -3.70 -14.02
CA GLY A 194 14.94 -2.70 -13.16
C GLY A 194 14.73 -3.02 -11.68
N LEU A 195 15.72 -2.69 -10.86
CA LEU A 195 15.68 -2.79 -9.40
C LEU A 195 16.27 -1.50 -8.82
N PHE A 196 15.50 -0.82 -7.98
CA PHE A 196 15.84 0.50 -7.47
C PHE A 196 15.43 0.67 -6.01
N ILE A 197 16.10 1.60 -5.34
CA ILE A 197 15.76 2.04 -3.98
C ILE A 197 15.60 3.56 -4.00
N TYR A 198 16.61 4.26 -4.48
CA TYR A 198 16.63 5.73 -4.53
C TYR A 198 16.09 6.27 -5.86
N GLN A 199 15.91 7.59 -5.94
CA GLN A 199 15.64 8.27 -7.22
C GLN A 199 16.90 8.15 -8.11
N LYS A 200 16.69 8.09 -9.42
CA LYS A 200 17.80 8.13 -10.39
C LYS A 200 18.31 9.54 -10.56
#